data_AF-A0A1X7T8L9-F1
#
_entry.id   AF-A0A1X7T8L9-F1
#
_cell.length_a   1.000
_cell.length_b   1.000
_cell.length_c   1.000
_cell.angle_alpha   90.00
_cell.angle_beta   90.00
_cell.angle_gamma   90.00
#
_symmetry.space_group_name_H-M   'P 1'
#
loop_
_entity.id
_entity.type
_entity.pdbx_description
1 polymer ?
#
loop_
_entity_poly.entity_id
_entity_poly.type
_entity_poly.pdbx_seq_one_letter_code
_entity_poly.pdbx_strand_id
1 'polypeptide(L)'
;MHGLPGAGKTCSRHLLLNEDPPSSTDSTSIACPAVKATRISVDDKNKKWERVEVKDLYNQLASHLKEVPNETELEQEKDEAPLDLTDIFDSSDEDESDDETDDQPTEIKPIEKKPVKIKQTEINPTETEVVKEVLSVHETGKSKKFSTNWVYFIDSGGQPAYRELLPLFTRAAALNIITIDLTKGLDEKCEFQYRISQNTSPINTELKYSNRDIIHSTIASEAMLNPIEIPYVTESDMPKHSHYLILGTRKELISEEKLKEMNKSLIEYKVNKKVIPHNKRQDSIIFPVDTLLPAGSKEREEASIELCTAISNCGVEMTIVLPIRLLTFEISLQIEAKKKKRSFLTKEEVIEIGKSLQLDKKSDIDVALQYLHNVTIILYFHEVLPTIIFVDPKPILDVFSRLIAITYVDHNKLHLIANPTPSPDERRSLIDFGLFKEGLLKVIGKQIFSKDFQPSHMITLLRHLHIIAKVENRKEGTSELFRSVSARLARSISSCLTTVSMNLNARSLIAQELHDEMINGRDIDSKKAPKLVNAIQSRLNADTNPESYLNEVCSALKDVGEEPITDIVNQLEKSATD
;
A
#
# COMPACT_ATOMS: atom_id res chain seq x y z
N MET A 1 -9.75 2.31 10.97
CA MET A 1 -9.47 1.96 12.38
C MET A 1 -7.97 1.84 12.61
N HIS A 2 -7.52 2.28 13.77
CA HIS A 2 -6.11 2.37 14.19
C HIS A 2 -5.93 1.71 15.56
N GLY A 3 -4.71 1.36 15.94
CA GLY A 3 -4.42 0.78 17.26
C GLY A 3 -3.35 -0.30 17.25
N LEU A 4 -2.91 -0.73 18.43
CA LEU A 4 -1.84 -1.72 18.59
C LEU A 4 -2.15 -3.09 17.96
N PRO A 5 -1.12 -3.90 17.69
CA PRO A 5 -1.32 -5.32 17.43
C PRO A 5 -2.10 -5.93 18.61
N GLY A 6 -3.15 -6.68 18.33
CA GLY A 6 -3.96 -7.34 19.36
C GLY A 6 -4.98 -6.44 20.09
N ALA A 7 -5.07 -5.15 19.77
CA ALA A 7 -6.05 -4.22 20.38
C ALA A 7 -7.52 -4.52 20.00
N GLY A 8 -7.80 -5.51 19.15
CA GLY A 8 -9.16 -5.89 18.78
C GLY A 8 -9.77 -5.12 17.60
N LYS A 9 -8.94 -4.49 16.76
CA LYS A 9 -9.36 -3.79 15.53
C LYS A 9 -10.26 -4.68 14.66
N THR A 10 -9.71 -5.76 14.11
CA THR A 10 -10.46 -6.65 13.21
C THR A 10 -11.71 -7.24 13.88
N CYS A 11 -11.66 -7.60 15.17
CA CYS A 11 -12.85 -8.03 15.92
C CYS A 11 -13.94 -6.94 16.00
N SER A 12 -13.54 -5.67 16.18
CA SER A 12 -14.45 -4.51 16.18
C SER A 12 -15.14 -4.33 14.82
N ARG A 13 -14.41 -4.52 13.71
CA ARG A 13 -15.02 -4.51 12.36
C ARG A 13 -16.09 -5.60 12.21
N HIS A 14 -15.78 -6.81 12.68
CA HIS A 14 -16.73 -7.92 12.62
C HIS A 14 -17.96 -7.65 13.50
N LEU A 15 -17.81 -6.96 14.64
CA LEU A 15 -18.94 -6.55 15.47
C LEU A 15 -19.83 -5.52 14.77
N LEU A 16 -19.26 -4.52 14.08
CA LEU A 16 -20.03 -3.55 13.29
C LEU A 16 -20.93 -4.22 12.25
N LEU A 17 -20.45 -5.31 11.65
CA LEU A 17 -21.17 -6.07 10.63
C LEU A 17 -22.02 -7.20 11.21
N ASN A 18 -22.03 -7.36 12.54
CA ASN A 18 -22.62 -8.51 13.24
C ASN A 18 -22.16 -9.88 12.69
N GLU A 19 -20.95 -9.94 12.13
CA GLU A 19 -20.29 -11.15 11.62
C GLU A 19 -19.61 -11.92 12.76
N ASP A 20 -19.28 -13.21 12.59
CA ASP A 20 -18.50 -13.97 13.58
C ASP A 20 -17.15 -13.30 13.87
N PRO A 21 -16.63 -13.33 15.12
CA PRO A 21 -15.24 -12.96 15.38
C PRO A 21 -14.27 -13.75 14.47
N PRO A 22 -13.16 -13.14 14.03
CA PRO A 22 -12.23 -13.79 13.12
C PRO A 22 -11.65 -15.08 13.71
N SER A 23 -11.61 -16.15 12.91
CA SER A 23 -11.06 -17.46 13.33
C SER A 23 -9.53 -17.54 13.33
N SER A 24 -8.85 -16.62 12.62
CA SER A 24 -7.40 -16.51 12.58
C SER A 24 -6.91 -15.32 13.42
N THR A 25 -5.79 -15.51 14.10
CA THR A 25 -5.06 -14.45 14.82
C THR A 25 -3.84 -13.94 14.06
N ASP A 26 -3.73 -14.27 12.77
CA ASP A 26 -2.65 -13.77 11.91
C ASP A 26 -2.59 -12.25 11.93
N SER A 27 -1.38 -11.72 11.81
CA SER A 27 -1.17 -10.29 11.71
C SER A 27 -1.90 -9.77 10.47
N THR A 28 -2.80 -8.81 10.68
CA THR A 28 -3.32 -7.98 9.60
C THR A 28 -2.12 -7.40 8.85
N SER A 29 -2.02 -7.65 7.54
CA SER A 29 -1.04 -6.98 6.67
C SER A 29 -1.26 -5.46 6.72
N ILE A 30 -0.35 -4.67 6.13
CA ILE A 30 -0.30 -3.18 6.22
C ILE A 30 -1.66 -2.50 6.08
N ALA A 31 -2.56 -3.13 5.36
CA ALA A 31 -3.94 -3.18 5.75
C ALA A 31 -4.48 -4.51 5.19
N CYS A 32 -5.51 -5.14 5.80
CA CYS A 32 -6.51 -5.82 4.95
C CYS A 32 -6.73 -4.84 3.81
N PRO A 33 -6.54 -5.20 2.52
CA PRO A 33 -6.11 -4.27 1.46
C PRO A 33 -6.48 -2.86 1.86
N ALA A 34 -5.53 -1.90 1.98
CA ALA A 34 -5.80 -0.53 2.50
C ALA A 34 -7.10 0.04 1.96
N VAL A 35 -7.48 -0.53 0.83
CA VAL A 35 -8.72 -0.49 0.15
C VAL A 35 -9.32 -1.88 -0.22
N LYS A 36 -10.16 -2.48 0.63
CA LYS A 36 -11.52 -2.77 0.17
C LYS A 36 -12.31 -1.81 1.01
N ALA A 37 -12.55 -0.62 0.45
CA ALA A 37 -13.55 0.28 0.95
C ALA A 37 -14.82 -0.59 0.96
N THR A 38 -15.08 -1.22 2.10
CA THR A 38 -16.18 -2.15 2.21
C THR A 38 -17.32 -1.18 2.28
N ARG A 39 -17.97 -1.01 1.14
CA ARG A 39 -19.17 -0.21 1.06
C ARG A 39 -20.14 -0.90 1.98
N ILE A 40 -20.52 -0.21 3.04
CA ILE A 40 -21.46 -0.70 4.02
C ILE A 40 -22.72 0.11 3.80
N SER A 41 -23.82 -0.57 3.52
CA SER A 41 -25.14 0.05 3.49
C SER A 41 -25.63 0.18 4.92
N VAL A 42 -26.06 1.40 5.28
CA VAL A 42 -26.68 1.66 6.58
C VAL A 42 -28.19 1.58 6.42
N ASP A 43 -28.82 0.57 7.04
CA ASP A 43 -30.26 0.52 7.17
C ASP A 43 -30.70 1.47 8.28
N ASP A 44 -31.23 2.63 7.92
CA ASP A 44 -31.64 3.64 8.89
C ASP A 44 -32.77 3.20 9.83
N LYS A 45 -33.61 2.25 9.40
CA LYS A 45 -34.72 1.75 10.22
C LYS A 45 -34.23 0.83 11.32
N ASN A 46 -33.31 -0.07 10.98
CA ASN A 46 -32.83 -1.10 11.90
C ASN A 46 -31.46 -0.78 12.52
N LYS A 47 -30.81 0.31 12.07
CA LYS A 47 -29.43 0.71 12.42
C LYS A 47 -28.39 -0.41 12.21
N LYS A 48 -28.72 -1.35 11.31
CA LYS A 48 -27.88 -2.47 10.92
C LYS A 48 -27.00 -2.08 9.74
N TRP A 49 -25.79 -2.58 9.76
CA TRP A 49 -24.76 -2.30 8.77
C TRP A 49 -24.53 -3.57 7.96
N GLU A 50 -24.72 -3.48 6.64
CA GLU A 50 -24.61 -4.62 5.73
C GLU A 50 -23.46 -4.42 4.75
N ARG A 51 -22.62 -5.44 4.59
CA ARG A 51 -21.55 -5.47 3.60
C ARG A 51 -22.16 -5.45 2.18
N VAL A 52 -21.69 -4.54 1.33
CA VAL A 52 -22.07 -4.44 -0.08
C VAL A 52 -21.02 -5.15 -0.94
N GLU A 53 -21.45 -6.17 -1.67
CA GLU A 53 -20.64 -6.89 -2.64
C GLU A 53 -20.94 -6.41 -4.08
N VAL A 54 -20.14 -6.83 -5.06
CA VAL A 54 -20.33 -6.42 -6.47
C VAL A 54 -21.75 -6.75 -6.99
N LYS A 55 -22.33 -7.88 -6.55
CA LYS A 55 -23.71 -8.26 -6.87
C LYS A 55 -24.74 -7.25 -6.37
N ASP A 56 -24.48 -6.64 -5.23
CA ASP A 56 -25.35 -5.63 -4.63
C ASP A 56 -25.28 -4.31 -5.40
N LEU A 57 -24.11 -4.00 -5.98
CA LEU A 57 -23.97 -2.85 -6.90
C LEU A 57 -24.77 -3.05 -8.19
N TYR A 58 -24.78 -4.26 -8.75
CA TYR A 58 -25.65 -4.59 -9.88
C TYR A 58 -27.13 -4.41 -9.52
N ASN A 59 -27.55 -4.88 -8.34
CA ASN A 59 -28.92 -4.70 -7.85
C ASN A 59 -29.27 -3.21 -7.71
N GLN A 60 -28.35 -2.40 -7.18
CA GLN A 60 -28.55 -0.96 -7.04
C GLN A 60 -28.72 -0.27 -8.40
N LEU A 61 -27.83 -0.55 -9.35
CA LEU A 61 -27.91 -0.04 -10.72
C LEU A 61 -29.23 -0.44 -11.40
N ALA A 62 -29.62 -1.70 -11.28
CA ALA A 62 -30.87 -2.22 -11.83
C ALA A 62 -32.13 -1.60 -11.19
N SER A 63 -32.05 -1.21 -9.91
CA SER A 63 -33.16 -0.55 -9.21
C SER A 63 -33.41 0.88 -9.71
N HIS A 64 -32.35 1.61 -10.07
CA HIS A 64 -32.50 2.95 -10.64
C HIS A 64 -33.07 2.93 -12.06
N LEU A 65 -32.95 1.82 -12.79
CA LEU A 65 -33.66 1.64 -14.07
C LEU A 65 -35.18 1.54 -13.90
N LYS A 66 -35.69 1.12 -12.72
CA LYS A 66 -37.15 1.10 -12.43
C LYS A 66 -37.72 2.48 -12.14
N GLU A 67 -36.87 3.44 -11.79
CA GLU A 67 -37.26 4.80 -11.39
C GLU A 67 -37.20 5.80 -12.55
N VAL A 68 -36.71 5.38 -13.74
CA VAL A 68 -36.92 6.14 -14.96
C VAL A 68 -38.43 6.06 -15.26
N PRO A 69 -39.18 7.18 -15.23
CA PRO A 69 -40.58 7.15 -15.61
C PRO A 69 -40.67 6.53 -17.01
N ASN A 70 -41.65 5.65 -17.23
CA ASN A 70 -42.02 5.34 -18.59
C ASN A 70 -42.19 6.67 -19.32
N GLU A 71 -41.60 6.80 -20.52
CA GLU A 71 -41.71 8.00 -21.36
C GLU A 71 -43.18 8.42 -21.62
N THR A 72 -44.16 7.61 -21.20
CA THR A 72 -45.59 7.91 -21.21
C THR A 72 -46.14 8.80 -20.08
N GLU A 73 -45.38 9.14 -19.03
CA GLU A 73 -45.87 10.02 -17.94
C GLU A 73 -45.32 11.45 -17.96
N LEU A 74 -44.49 11.82 -18.95
CA LEU A 74 -43.94 13.17 -19.12
C LEU A 74 -44.72 14.08 -20.08
N GLU A 75 -45.88 13.66 -20.61
CA GLU A 75 -46.68 14.46 -21.55
C GLU A 75 -47.90 15.19 -20.93
N GLN A 76 -47.93 15.40 -19.61
CA GLN A 76 -48.94 16.28 -19.01
C GLN A 76 -48.33 17.36 -18.11
N GLU A 77 -47.46 18.17 -18.70
CA GLU A 77 -47.40 19.61 -18.38
C GLU A 77 -46.86 20.34 -19.62
N LYS A 78 -47.79 20.91 -20.40
CA LYS A 78 -47.49 21.85 -21.49
C LYS A 78 -47.21 23.22 -20.89
N ASP A 79 -46.10 23.82 -21.31
CA ASP A 79 -45.89 25.24 -21.68
C ASP A 79 -44.36 25.42 -21.91
N GLU A 80 -43.77 25.96 -22.98
CA GLU A 80 -44.14 26.50 -24.30
C GLU A 80 -42.85 26.46 -25.18
N ALA A 81 -43.04 26.43 -26.51
CA ALA A 81 -42.10 26.63 -27.63
C ALA A 81 -41.27 25.43 -28.17
N PRO A 82 -41.36 25.12 -29.48
CA PRO A 82 -40.78 23.92 -30.09
C PRO A 82 -39.34 24.14 -30.59
N LEU A 83 -38.46 23.16 -30.34
CA LEU A 83 -37.27 22.95 -31.16
C LEU A 83 -37.63 21.95 -32.25
N ASP A 84 -37.90 22.50 -33.44
CA ASP A 84 -38.08 21.72 -34.66
C ASP A 84 -36.74 21.09 -35.06
N LEU A 85 -36.74 19.78 -35.21
CA LEU A 85 -35.58 18.93 -35.51
C LEU A 85 -35.66 18.51 -36.98
N THR A 86 -35.75 19.50 -37.87
CA THR A 86 -35.52 19.33 -39.31
C THR A 86 -34.77 20.55 -39.84
N ASP A 87 -33.87 20.33 -40.79
CA ASP A 87 -33.03 21.31 -41.51
C ASP A 87 -31.65 21.62 -40.93
N ILE A 88 -30.71 20.67 -41.01
CA ILE A 88 -29.29 21.01 -41.32
C ILE A 88 -28.70 19.97 -42.28
N PHE A 89 -29.16 20.01 -43.53
CA PHE A 89 -28.34 19.76 -44.72
C PHE A 89 -28.90 20.64 -45.84
N ASP A 90 -28.43 21.89 -45.95
CA ASP A 90 -28.04 22.42 -47.25
C ASP A 90 -27.09 23.61 -47.10
N SER A 91 -26.19 23.68 -48.06
CA SER A 91 -25.11 24.64 -48.26
C SER A 91 -25.59 26.03 -48.70
N SER A 92 -24.87 27.08 -48.32
CA SER A 92 -24.47 28.17 -49.22
C SER A 92 -23.53 29.15 -48.52
N ASP A 93 -22.44 29.45 -49.22
CA ASP A 93 -21.53 30.58 -49.01
C ASP A 93 -22.28 31.92 -49.15
N GLU A 94 -21.86 32.97 -48.44
CA GLU A 94 -21.60 34.32 -48.98
C GLU A 94 -20.63 35.10 -48.05
N ASP A 95 -19.73 35.84 -48.71
CA ASP A 95 -18.59 36.61 -48.22
C ASP A 95 -18.95 37.96 -47.55
N GLU A 96 -18.00 38.52 -46.79
CA GLU A 96 -17.47 39.92 -46.83
C GLU A 96 -16.47 40.10 -45.66
N SER A 97 -15.15 40.09 -45.92
CA SER A 97 -14.20 41.22 -46.13
C SER A 97 -13.79 41.92 -44.80
N ASP A 98 -12.53 42.28 -44.47
CA ASP A 98 -11.43 42.88 -45.24
C ASP A 98 -10.00 42.53 -44.68
N ASP A 99 -9.03 42.50 -45.62
CA ASP A 99 -7.62 43.00 -45.61
C ASP A 99 -6.56 42.50 -44.59
N GLU A 100 -5.27 42.28 -44.93
CA GLU A 100 -4.47 42.57 -46.14
C GLU A 100 -3.11 41.81 -46.13
N THR A 101 -2.49 41.73 -47.32
CA THR A 101 -1.05 41.56 -47.69
C THR A 101 -0.47 40.21 -48.21
N ASP A 102 -0.22 40.22 -49.53
CA ASP A 102 0.92 39.72 -50.37
C ASP A 102 1.53 38.33 -50.06
N ASP A 103 1.73 37.40 -51.01
CA ASP A 103 2.41 37.52 -52.30
C ASP A 103 2.30 36.17 -53.11
N GLN A 104 2.79 36.18 -54.35
CA GLN A 104 2.53 35.34 -55.56
C GLN A 104 2.59 33.78 -55.59
N PRO A 105 2.09 33.14 -56.69
CA PRO A 105 1.67 31.73 -56.76
C PRO A 105 2.68 30.76 -57.39
N THR A 106 2.52 29.45 -57.15
CA THR A 106 3.11 28.41 -58.01
C THR A 106 2.14 27.24 -58.19
N GLU A 107 1.72 27.02 -59.44
CA GLU A 107 0.88 25.90 -59.88
C GLU A 107 1.57 24.54 -59.69
N ILE A 108 0.94 23.59 -58.98
CA ILE A 108 1.08 22.14 -59.27
C ILE A 108 -0.27 21.43 -59.02
N LYS A 109 -0.69 20.66 -60.03
CA LYS A 109 -1.95 19.91 -60.20
C LYS A 109 -2.32 18.96 -59.04
N PRO A 110 -3.61 18.69 -58.80
CA PRO A 110 -4.07 17.84 -57.71
C PRO A 110 -3.86 16.35 -58.00
N ILE A 111 -3.26 15.65 -57.04
CA ILE A 111 -3.23 14.18 -56.95
C ILE A 111 -4.43 13.75 -56.11
N GLU A 112 -5.32 12.96 -56.71
CA GLU A 112 -6.40 12.25 -56.01
C GLU A 112 -5.83 11.40 -54.86
N LYS A 113 -6.20 11.74 -53.63
CA LYS A 113 -6.14 10.81 -52.49
C LYS A 113 -7.52 10.70 -51.87
N LYS A 114 -8.17 9.57 -52.15
CA LYS A 114 -9.42 9.15 -51.51
C LYS A 114 -9.29 9.24 -49.99
N PRO A 115 -10.27 9.80 -49.27
CA PRO A 115 -10.27 9.77 -47.82
C PRO A 115 -10.46 8.32 -47.36
N VAL A 116 -9.46 7.81 -46.66
CA VAL A 116 -9.58 6.55 -45.91
C VAL A 116 -10.57 6.81 -44.78
N LYS A 117 -11.79 6.29 -44.93
CA LYS A 117 -12.77 6.20 -43.84
C LYS A 117 -12.16 5.35 -42.72
N ILE A 118 -11.65 6.00 -41.69
CA ILE A 118 -11.44 5.35 -40.39
C ILE A 118 -12.85 5.12 -39.85
N LYS A 119 -13.32 3.87 -39.89
CA LYS A 119 -14.54 3.47 -39.17
C LYS A 119 -14.26 3.68 -37.68
N GLN A 120 -14.77 4.77 -37.11
CA GLN A 120 -15.07 4.81 -35.70
C GLN A 120 -16.19 3.79 -35.49
N THR A 121 -15.86 2.65 -34.92
CA THR A 121 -16.86 1.71 -34.43
C THR A 121 -17.54 2.40 -33.25
N GLU A 122 -18.73 2.95 -33.45
CA GLU A 122 -19.59 3.38 -32.35
C GLU A 122 -19.85 2.17 -31.46
N ILE A 123 -19.17 2.09 -30.32
CA ILE A 123 -19.44 1.07 -29.31
C ILE A 123 -20.72 1.52 -28.61
N ASN A 124 -21.82 0.86 -28.91
CA ASN A 124 -23.09 1.12 -28.24
C ASN A 124 -22.94 0.73 -26.75
N PRO A 125 -23.18 1.62 -25.76
CA PRO A 125 -22.94 1.33 -24.33
C PRO A 125 -23.74 0.12 -23.83
N THR A 126 -24.88 -0.13 -24.48
CA THR A 126 -25.80 -1.26 -24.29
C THR A 126 -25.14 -2.63 -24.47
N GLU A 127 -23.98 -2.70 -25.14
CA GLU A 127 -23.27 -3.96 -25.39
C GLU A 127 -22.23 -4.34 -24.32
N THR A 128 -21.93 -3.45 -23.37
CA THR A 128 -20.96 -3.73 -22.32
C THR A 128 -21.45 -4.84 -21.39
N GLU A 129 -20.53 -5.69 -20.91
CA GLU A 129 -20.86 -6.83 -20.03
C GLU A 129 -21.58 -6.37 -18.76
N VAL A 130 -21.17 -5.23 -18.19
CA VAL A 130 -21.79 -4.66 -17.00
C VAL A 130 -23.23 -4.23 -17.28
N VAL A 131 -23.50 -3.56 -18.40
CA VAL A 131 -24.87 -3.15 -18.77
C VAL A 131 -25.76 -4.37 -19.02
N LYS A 132 -25.25 -5.41 -19.70
CA LYS A 132 -25.97 -6.67 -19.90
C LYS A 132 -26.34 -7.34 -18.57
N GLU A 133 -25.42 -7.37 -17.61
CA GLU A 133 -25.67 -7.95 -16.29
C GLU A 133 -26.65 -7.10 -15.46
N VAL A 134 -26.60 -5.77 -15.58
CA VAL A 134 -27.60 -4.89 -14.95
C VAL A 134 -29.00 -5.14 -15.53
N LEU A 135 -29.12 -5.28 -16.85
CA LEU A 135 -30.39 -5.56 -17.53
C LEU A 135 -30.92 -6.95 -17.13
N SER A 136 -30.08 -7.97 -17.06
CA SER A 136 -30.50 -9.31 -16.63
C SER A 136 -31.02 -9.31 -15.18
N VAL A 137 -30.34 -8.61 -14.28
CA VAL A 137 -30.79 -8.43 -12.89
C VAL A 137 -32.13 -7.68 -12.84
N HIS A 138 -32.29 -6.66 -13.67
CA HIS A 138 -33.54 -5.90 -13.78
C HIS A 138 -34.71 -6.79 -14.23
N GLU A 139 -34.53 -7.56 -15.31
CA GLU A 139 -35.53 -8.48 -15.87
C GLU A 139 -35.98 -9.57 -14.89
N THR A 140 -35.06 -10.07 -14.05
CA THR A 140 -35.40 -11.09 -13.06
C THR A 140 -36.25 -10.58 -11.89
N GLY A 141 -36.46 -9.26 -11.78
CA GLY A 141 -37.32 -8.63 -10.76
C GLY A 141 -36.76 -8.68 -9.33
N LYS A 142 -35.58 -9.27 -9.10
CA LYS A 142 -34.97 -9.52 -7.77
C LYS A 142 -34.04 -8.40 -7.28
N SER A 143 -34.22 -7.16 -7.75
CA SER A 143 -33.38 -6.04 -7.33
C SER A 143 -33.68 -5.65 -5.87
N LYS A 144 -32.74 -5.87 -4.94
CA LYS A 144 -32.78 -5.28 -3.59
C LYS A 144 -32.24 -3.84 -3.69
N LYS A 145 -33.03 -2.84 -3.28
CA LYS A 145 -32.58 -1.45 -3.16
C LYS A 145 -31.78 -1.32 -1.87
N PHE A 146 -30.50 -1.01 -1.98
CA PHE A 146 -29.67 -0.70 -0.82
C PHE A 146 -29.86 0.76 -0.42
N SER A 147 -29.50 1.08 0.83
CA SER A 147 -29.45 2.47 1.26
C SER A 147 -28.41 3.22 0.44
N THR A 148 -28.66 4.50 0.19
CA THR A 148 -27.67 5.43 -0.38
C THR A 148 -26.70 5.94 0.67
N ASN A 149 -26.90 5.60 1.95
CA ASN A 149 -25.99 5.91 3.04
C ASN A 149 -24.88 4.85 3.10
N TRP A 150 -23.71 5.21 2.58
CA TRP A 150 -22.56 4.33 2.47
C TRP A 150 -21.44 4.71 3.43
N VAL A 151 -20.87 3.70 4.09
CA VAL A 151 -19.63 3.84 4.85
C VAL A 151 -18.51 3.15 4.09
N TYR A 152 -17.38 3.84 3.91
CA TYR A 152 -16.15 3.25 3.38
C TYR A 152 -15.21 2.94 4.55
N PHE A 153 -15.11 1.66 4.90
CA PHE A 153 -14.39 1.24 6.10
C PHE A 153 -12.98 0.71 5.78
N ILE A 154 -11.97 1.20 6.52
CA ILE A 154 -10.55 0.80 6.37
C ILE A 154 -10.03 0.19 7.68
N ASP A 155 -9.41 -0.99 7.62
CA ASP A 155 -8.79 -1.68 8.77
C ASP A 155 -7.25 -1.78 8.57
N SER A 156 -6.49 -1.19 9.49
CA SER A 156 -5.02 -1.07 9.38
C SER A 156 -4.25 -2.18 10.10
N GLY A 157 -3.03 -2.45 9.65
CA GLY A 157 -2.06 -3.24 10.39
C GLY A 157 -1.67 -2.55 11.71
N GLY A 158 -1.44 -3.33 12.78
CA GLY A 158 -1.10 -2.77 14.09
C GLY A 158 0.39 -2.50 14.32
N GLN A 159 1.26 -2.98 13.43
CA GLN A 159 2.71 -3.00 13.65
C GLN A 159 3.27 -1.57 13.58
N PRO A 160 4.31 -1.25 14.37
CA PRO A 160 4.90 0.10 14.42
C PRO A 160 5.22 0.70 13.04
N ALA A 161 5.98 -0.02 12.22
CA ALA A 161 6.35 0.44 10.87
C ALA A 161 5.11 0.68 9.98
N TYR A 162 4.03 -0.07 10.17
CA TYR A 162 2.84 0.06 9.35
C TYR A 162 2.01 1.30 9.72
N ARG A 163 2.12 1.75 10.96
CA ARG A 163 1.45 2.96 11.43
C ARG A 163 2.00 4.22 10.80
N GLU A 164 3.32 4.32 10.68
CA GLU A 164 4.00 5.46 10.05
C GLU A 164 3.62 5.60 8.57
N LEU A 165 3.30 4.48 7.93
CA LEU A 165 3.11 4.39 6.50
C LEU A 165 1.64 4.42 6.09
N LEU A 166 0.74 4.17 7.03
CA LEU A 166 -0.70 4.17 6.80
C LEU A 166 -1.20 5.44 6.09
N PRO A 167 -0.77 6.67 6.45
CA PRO A 167 -1.22 7.89 5.76
C PRO A 167 -0.90 7.92 4.26
N LEU A 168 0.10 7.16 3.80
CA LEU A 168 0.47 7.09 2.39
C LEU A 168 -0.57 6.30 1.57
N PHE A 169 -1.29 5.39 2.21
CA PHE A 169 -2.22 4.45 1.56
C PHE A 169 -3.69 4.67 1.95
N THR A 170 -3.95 5.40 3.03
CA THR A 170 -5.29 5.79 3.45
C THR A 170 -5.46 7.28 3.28
N ARG A 171 -6.46 7.69 2.50
CA ARG A 171 -6.83 9.09 2.32
C ARG A 171 -7.70 9.57 3.49
N ALA A 172 -7.86 10.89 3.64
CA ALA A 172 -8.52 11.54 4.76
C ALA A 172 -9.85 10.88 5.10
N ALA A 173 -9.93 10.33 6.30
CA ALA A 173 -11.14 9.74 6.84
C ALA A 173 -11.96 10.82 7.56
N ALA A 174 -13.27 10.86 7.33
CA ALA A 174 -14.14 11.72 8.11
C ALA A 174 -14.12 11.35 9.61
N LEU A 175 -13.99 10.05 9.92
CA LEU A 175 -13.86 9.52 11.26
C LEU A 175 -12.73 8.48 11.38
N ASN A 176 -11.85 8.69 12.35
CA ASN A 176 -10.79 7.78 12.74
C ASN A 176 -11.15 7.09 14.07
N ILE A 177 -11.34 5.77 14.04
CA ILE A 177 -11.58 4.99 15.25
C ILE A 177 -10.23 4.47 15.78
N ILE A 178 -9.87 4.89 16.99
CA ILE A 178 -8.65 4.48 17.70
C ILE A 178 -9.02 3.36 18.68
N THR A 179 -8.59 2.15 18.39
CA THR A 179 -8.85 0.97 19.21
C THR A 179 -7.75 0.77 20.25
N ILE A 180 -8.13 0.66 21.52
CA ILE A 180 -7.24 0.38 22.65
C ILE A 180 -7.66 -0.90 23.37
N ASP A 181 -6.68 -1.64 23.90
CA ASP A 181 -6.94 -2.80 24.77
C ASP A 181 -7.11 -2.31 26.21
N LEU A 182 -8.31 -2.44 26.77
CA LEU A 182 -8.62 -1.96 28.13
C LEU A 182 -7.94 -2.79 29.23
N THR A 183 -7.49 -4.00 28.92
CA THR A 183 -6.74 -4.81 29.88
C THR A 183 -5.36 -4.20 30.17
N LYS A 184 -4.82 -3.42 29.22
CA LYS A 184 -3.53 -2.74 29.31
C LYS A 184 -3.65 -1.34 29.92
N GLY A 185 -2.69 -0.97 30.77
CA GLY A 185 -2.60 0.39 31.31
C GLY A 185 -2.44 1.43 30.19
N LEU A 186 -2.93 2.65 30.40
CA LEU A 186 -2.79 3.72 29.39
C LEU A 186 -1.33 3.99 29.03
N ASP A 187 -0.44 3.90 30.01
CA ASP A 187 1.00 4.18 29.89
C ASP A 187 1.84 2.90 29.88
N GLU A 188 1.20 1.72 29.87
CA GLU A 188 1.88 0.42 29.78
C GLU A 188 2.47 0.24 28.38
N LYS A 189 3.79 0.04 28.33
CA LYS A 189 4.51 -0.25 27.10
C LYS A 189 4.21 -1.65 26.62
N CYS A 190 3.65 -1.77 25.42
CA CYS A 190 3.23 -3.05 24.88
C CYS A 190 4.36 -3.76 24.12
N GLU A 191 4.41 -5.08 24.24
CA GLU A 191 5.26 -5.94 23.42
C GLU A 191 4.55 -6.30 22.12
N PHE A 192 5.28 -6.30 21.01
CA PHE A 192 4.73 -6.55 19.69
C PHE A 192 5.14 -7.91 19.14
N GLN A 193 4.20 -8.53 18.43
CA GLN A 193 4.38 -9.82 17.79
C GLN A 193 3.89 -9.73 16.35
N TYR A 194 4.66 -10.30 15.43
CA TYR A 194 4.23 -10.58 14.08
C TYR A 194 3.69 -12.01 14.01
N ARG A 195 2.58 -12.21 13.30
CA ARG A 195 1.92 -13.51 13.15
C ARG A 195 1.65 -13.82 11.69
N ILE A 196 2.09 -14.97 11.21
CA ILE A 196 1.84 -15.43 9.85
C ILE A 196 1.57 -16.94 9.85
N SER A 197 0.44 -17.36 9.27
CA SER A 197 0.05 -18.77 9.22
C SER A 197 0.09 -19.44 10.60
N GLN A 198 -0.48 -18.77 11.62
CA GLN A 198 -0.45 -19.13 13.04
C GLN A 198 0.94 -19.17 13.71
N ASN A 199 2.01 -18.88 12.97
CA ASN A 199 3.34 -18.76 13.54
C ASN A 199 3.55 -17.37 14.11
N THR A 200 4.08 -17.30 15.33
CA THR A 200 4.42 -16.03 15.97
C THR A 200 5.93 -15.80 15.90
N SER A 201 6.33 -14.55 15.66
CA SER A 201 7.69 -14.04 15.78
C SER A 201 7.66 -12.72 16.57
N PRO A 202 8.49 -12.56 17.62
CA PRO A 202 8.54 -11.33 18.38
C PRO A 202 9.11 -10.19 17.54
N ILE A 203 8.57 -8.98 17.70
CA ILE A 203 9.13 -7.77 17.09
C ILE A 203 10.03 -7.13 18.15
N ASN A 204 11.31 -7.46 18.10
CA ASN A 204 12.32 -6.91 19.01
C ASN A 204 12.76 -5.53 18.49
N THR A 205 11.96 -4.51 18.78
CA THR A 205 12.27 -3.11 18.49
C THR A 205 12.41 -2.33 19.79
N GLU A 206 13.26 -1.30 19.79
CA GLU A 206 13.31 -0.32 20.88
C GLU A 206 12.03 0.54 20.96
N LEU A 207 11.27 0.61 19.85
CA LEU A 207 10.03 1.36 19.75
C LEU A 207 8.92 0.67 20.56
N LYS A 208 8.72 1.14 21.80
CA LYS A 208 7.62 0.70 22.66
C LYS A 208 6.53 1.77 22.75
N TYR A 209 5.30 1.40 22.37
CA TYR A 209 4.14 2.27 22.44
C TYR A 209 3.16 1.81 23.52
N SER A 210 2.57 2.77 24.21
CA SER A 210 1.42 2.59 25.08
C SER A 210 0.10 2.97 24.37
N ASN A 211 -1.03 2.68 25.01
CA ASN A 211 -2.34 3.14 24.52
C ASN A 211 -2.38 4.68 24.41
N ARG A 212 -1.82 5.41 25.39
CA ARG A 212 -1.76 6.88 25.39
C ARG A 212 -0.89 7.39 24.25
N ASP A 213 0.28 6.79 24.02
CA ASP A 213 1.18 7.20 22.93
C ASP A 213 0.44 7.19 21.59
N ILE A 214 -0.40 6.19 21.37
CA ILE A 214 -1.14 6.00 20.11
C ILE A 214 -2.28 6.98 19.97
N ILE A 215 -3.05 7.18 21.04
CA ILE A 215 -4.10 8.21 21.06
C ILE A 215 -3.48 9.54 20.67
N HIS A 216 -2.42 9.94 21.37
CA HIS A 216 -1.74 11.22 21.16
C HIS A 216 -1.21 11.35 19.71
N SER A 217 -0.39 10.41 19.27
CA SER A 217 0.25 10.53 17.94
C SER A 217 -0.72 10.33 16.77
N THR A 218 -1.87 9.66 16.96
CA THR A 218 -2.90 9.58 15.90
C THR A 218 -3.67 10.89 15.78
N ILE A 219 -3.98 11.53 16.91
CA ILE A 219 -4.68 12.83 16.94
C ILE A 219 -3.77 13.97 16.48
N ALA A 220 -2.47 13.90 16.79
CA ALA A 220 -1.48 14.91 16.42
C ALA A 220 -1.00 14.81 14.96
N SER A 221 -1.22 13.68 14.28
CA SER A 221 -0.73 13.48 12.90
C SER A 221 -1.46 14.36 11.89
N GLU A 222 -0.76 15.35 11.33
CA GLU A 222 -1.28 16.28 10.31
C GLU A 222 -1.67 15.61 8.99
N ALA A 223 -1.09 14.45 8.67
CA ALA A 223 -1.49 13.69 7.49
C ALA A 223 -2.94 13.17 7.57
N MET A 224 -3.49 13.09 8.79
CA MET A 224 -4.91 12.81 9.05
C MET A 224 -5.75 14.10 9.21
N LEU A 225 -5.15 15.28 9.09
CA LEU A 225 -5.79 16.58 9.33
C LEU A 225 -6.04 17.39 8.06
N ASN A 226 -5.31 17.14 6.98
CA ASN A 226 -5.50 17.88 5.74
C ASN A 226 -6.83 17.49 5.07
N PRO A 227 -7.74 18.45 4.81
CA PRO A 227 -8.92 18.19 4.01
C PRO A 227 -8.48 17.76 2.61
N ILE A 228 -8.98 16.62 2.15
CA ILE A 228 -8.81 16.19 0.76
C ILE A 228 -9.95 16.80 -0.04
N GLU A 229 -9.63 17.45 -1.15
CA GLU A 229 -10.64 17.79 -2.15
C GLU A 229 -11.18 16.48 -2.75
N ILE A 230 -12.35 16.07 -2.29
CA ILE A 230 -13.07 14.93 -2.86
C ILE A 230 -13.89 15.48 -4.03
N PRO A 231 -13.64 15.07 -5.27
CA PRO A 231 -14.48 15.45 -6.39
C PRO A 231 -15.95 15.16 -6.09
N TYR A 232 -16.85 15.98 -6.62
CA TYR A 232 -18.30 15.87 -6.42
C TYR A 232 -18.83 16.23 -5.01
N VAL A 233 -17.98 16.73 -4.11
CA VAL A 233 -18.39 17.28 -2.81
C VAL A 233 -18.30 18.79 -2.84
N THR A 234 -19.32 19.48 -2.32
CA THR A 234 -19.27 20.94 -2.19
C THR A 234 -18.34 21.35 -1.05
N GLU A 235 -17.65 22.48 -1.16
CA GLU A 235 -16.77 22.96 -0.08
C GLU A 235 -17.51 23.13 1.26
N SER A 236 -18.81 23.47 1.22
CA SER A 236 -19.64 23.61 2.41
C SER A 236 -19.95 22.29 3.12
N ASP A 237 -19.97 21.18 2.38
CA ASP A 237 -20.27 19.84 2.92
C ASP A 237 -19.00 19.10 3.37
N MET A 238 -17.80 19.64 3.07
CA MET A 238 -16.55 19.05 3.48
C MET A 238 -16.29 19.24 4.98
N PRO A 239 -15.98 18.16 5.73
CA PRO A 239 -15.64 18.28 7.14
C PRO A 239 -14.35 19.10 7.29
N LYS A 240 -14.37 20.09 8.18
CA LYS A 240 -13.24 21.00 8.44
C LYS A 240 -11.98 20.28 8.94
N HIS A 241 -12.15 19.13 9.58
CA HIS A 241 -11.08 18.26 10.06
C HIS A 241 -11.65 16.85 10.29
N SER A 242 -10.76 15.86 10.28
CA SER A 242 -11.12 14.51 10.73
C SER A 242 -11.51 14.49 12.21
N HIS A 243 -12.44 13.60 12.54
CA HIS A 243 -12.86 13.34 13.92
C HIS A 243 -12.28 12.02 14.42
N TYR A 244 -12.24 11.86 15.74
CA TYR A 244 -11.67 10.68 16.40
C TYR A 244 -12.64 10.10 17.43
N LEU A 245 -12.83 8.79 17.37
CA LEU A 245 -13.55 8.01 18.39
C LEU A 245 -12.56 7.05 19.05
N ILE A 246 -12.53 7.02 20.39
CA ILE A 246 -11.69 6.07 21.13
C ILE A 246 -12.55 4.85 21.50
N LEU A 247 -12.21 3.70 20.96
CA LEU A 247 -12.90 2.43 21.17
C LEU A 247 -12.05 1.53 22.08
N GLY A 248 -12.56 1.24 23.28
CA GLY A 248 -11.91 0.34 24.23
C GLY A 248 -12.45 -1.08 24.11
N THR A 249 -11.61 -2.03 23.74
CA THR A 249 -12.00 -3.45 23.63
C THR A 249 -11.73 -4.21 24.92
N ARG A 250 -12.31 -5.41 25.03
CA ARG A 250 -12.19 -6.31 26.19
C ARG A 250 -12.84 -5.74 27.45
N LYS A 251 -13.99 -5.07 27.30
CA LYS A 251 -14.72 -4.48 28.44
C LYS A 251 -15.10 -5.55 29.48
N GLU A 252 -15.34 -6.77 29.04
CA GLU A 252 -15.71 -7.93 29.85
C GLU A 252 -14.61 -8.39 30.82
N LEU A 253 -13.36 -7.94 30.60
CA LEU A 253 -12.20 -8.31 31.42
C LEU A 253 -11.77 -7.22 32.40
N ILE A 254 -12.51 -6.10 32.49
CA ILE A 254 -12.16 -4.98 33.37
C ILE A 254 -13.33 -4.55 34.24
N SER A 255 -13.02 -3.94 35.39
CA SER A 255 -14.04 -3.36 36.26
C SER A 255 -14.43 -1.95 35.82
N GLU A 256 -15.60 -1.48 36.26
CA GLU A 256 -16.05 -0.11 36.01
C GLU A 256 -15.11 0.93 36.62
N GLU A 257 -14.51 0.66 37.78
CA GLU A 257 -13.57 1.57 38.44
C GLU A 257 -12.34 1.82 37.56
N LYS A 258 -11.78 0.76 36.98
CA LYS A 258 -10.64 0.86 36.07
C LYS A 258 -11.00 1.68 34.83
N LEU A 259 -12.19 1.47 34.26
CA LEU A 259 -12.65 2.27 33.12
C LEU A 259 -12.85 3.75 33.49
N LYS A 260 -13.40 4.04 34.68
CA LYS A 260 -13.56 5.41 35.19
C LYS A 260 -12.21 6.11 35.38
N GLU A 261 -11.20 5.40 35.91
CA GLU A 261 -9.84 5.90 36.06
C GLU A 261 -9.19 6.24 34.71
N MET A 262 -9.31 5.35 33.72
CA MET A 262 -8.80 5.58 32.38
C MET A 262 -9.47 6.80 31.72
N ASN A 263 -10.79 6.93 31.84
CA ASN A 263 -11.53 8.09 31.31
C ASN A 263 -11.10 9.40 31.96
N LYS A 264 -10.95 9.42 33.29
CA LYS A 264 -10.44 10.59 34.02
C LYS A 264 -9.04 11.00 33.54
N SER A 265 -8.19 10.02 33.22
CA SER A 265 -6.83 10.23 32.71
C SER A 265 -6.77 10.74 31.27
N LEU A 266 -7.87 10.65 30.52
CA LEU A 266 -8.02 11.14 29.14
C LEU A 266 -8.93 12.38 29.05
N ILE A 267 -9.30 12.98 30.20
CA ILE A 267 -10.25 14.10 30.24
C ILE A 267 -9.79 15.32 29.43
N GLU A 268 -8.47 15.49 29.26
CA GLU A 268 -7.88 16.54 28.42
C GLU A 268 -8.35 16.46 26.96
N TYR A 269 -8.66 15.26 26.46
CA TYR A 269 -9.16 15.07 25.11
C TYR A 269 -10.62 15.53 24.97
N LYS A 270 -11.36 15.74 26.07
CA LYS A 270 -12.73 16.26 26.04
C LYS A 270 -12.82 17.66 25.43
N VAL A 271 -11.81 18.50 25.69
CA VAL A 271 -11.76 19.87 25.16
C VAL A 271 -11.24 19.93 23.73
N ASN A 272 -10.64 18.84 23.25
CA ASN A 272 -10.22 18.72 21.86
C ASN A 272 -11.44 18.49 20.97
N LYS A 273 -11.81 19.51 20.18
CA LYS A 273 -12.97 19.47 19.27
C LYS A 273 -12.93 18.33 18.25
N LYS A 274 -11.76 17.76 18.00
CA LYS A 274 -11.58 16.63 17.08
C LYS A 274 -11.98 15.28 17.70
N VAL A 275 -11.93 15.16 19.03
CA VAL A 275 -12.25 13.91 19.72
C VAL A 275 -13.72 13.92 20.11
N ILE A 276 -14.44 12.88 19.72
CA ILE A 276 -15.86 12.71 20.02
C ILE A 276 -15.96 11.90 21.34
N PRO A 277 -16.37 12.52 22.45
CA PRO A 277 -16.53 11.81 23.71
C PRO A 277 -17.73 10.87 23.65
N HIS A 278 -17.58 9.66 24.17
CA HIS A 278 -18.68 8.69 24.26
C HIS A 278 -19.87 9.25 25.05
N ASN A 279 -19.63 9.86 26.21
CA ASN A 279 -20.68 10.49 27.02
C ASN A 279 -20.19 11.78 27.69
N LYS A 280 -20.65 12.93 27.18
CA LYS A 280 -20.28 14.26 27.69
C LYS A 280 -20.73 14.52 29.13
N ARG A 281 -21.86 13.94 29.57
CA ARG A 281 -22.45 14.18 30.90
C ARG A 281 -21.73 13.39 32.00
N GLN A 282 -21.15 12.25 31.64
CA GLN A 282 -20.46 11.35 32.57
C GLN A 282 -18.93 11.41 32.45
N ASP A 283 -18.39 12.41 31.74
CA ASP A 283 -16.95 12.56 31.50
C ASP A 283 -16.30 11.30 30.88
N SER A 284 -17.07 10.56 30.07
CA SER A 284 -16.59 9.35 29.41
C SER A 284 -16.13 9.67 27.99
N ILE A 285 -14.85 9.42 27.73
CA ILE A 285 -14.18 9.60 26.45
C ILE A 285 -14.15 8.29 25.66
N ILE A 286 -13.88 7.18 26.35
CA ILE A 286 -13.75 5.85 25.76
C ILE A 286 -15.14 5.23 25.57
N PHE A 287 -15.41 4.70 24.38
CA PHE A 287 -16.53 3.80 24.12
C PHE A 287 -16.10 2.36 24.43
N PRO A 288 -16.58 1.72 25.52
CA PRO A 288 -16.18 0.35 25.87
C PRO A 288 -17.01 -0.70 25.13
N VAL A 289 -16.38 -1.75 24.61
CA VAL A 289 -17.06 -2.80 23.85
C VAL A 289 -16.50 -4.20 24.13
N ASP A 290 -17.38 -5.20 24.11
CA ASP A 290 -17.01 -6.62 24.05
C ASP A 290 -17.14 -7.06 22.59
N THR A 291 -15.99 -7.33 21.95
CA THR A 291 -15.94 -7.72 20.54
C THR A 291 -16.06 -9.22 20.31
N LEU A 292 -15.96 -10.02 21.38
CA LEU A 292 -15.90 -11.48 21.34
C LEU A 292 -17.24 -12.15 21.66
N LEU A 293 -18.30 -11.36 21.83
CA LEU A 293 -19.67 -11.86 21.97
C LEU A 293 -20.00 -12.90 20.89
N PRO A 294 -20.61 -14.05 21.24
CA PRO A 294 -20.94 -15.10 20.29
C PRO A 294 -21.85 -14.61 19.17
N ALA A 295 -21.61 -15.08 17.95
CA ALA A 295 -22.46 -14.75 16.83
C ALA A 295 -23.87 -15.32 16.97
N GLY A 296 -24.85 -14.58 16.44
CA GLY A 296 -26.27 -14.92 16.57
C GLY A 296 -26.85 -14.73 17.97
N SER A 297 -26.04 -14.30 18.96
CA SER A 297 -26.53 -13.92 20.28
C SER A 297 -27.23 -12.56 20.23
N LYS A 298 -28.25 -12.39 21.08
CA LYS A 298 -28.99 -11.14 21.22
C LYS A 298 -28.07 -10.03 21.73
N GLU A 299 -27.15 -10.38 22.60
CA GLU A 299 -26.15 -9.49 23.18
C GLU A 299 -25.20 -8.93 22.12
N ARG A 300 -24.75 -9.76 21.16
CA ARG A 300 -23.91 -9.28 20.04
C ARG A 300 -24.67 -8.35 19.13
N GLU A 301 -25.93 -8.69 18.80
CA GLU A 301 -26.78 -7.84 17.97
C GLU A 301 -27.03 -6.47 18.63
N GLU A 302 -27.32 -6.45 19.93
CA GLU A 302 -27.47 -5.21 20.72
C GLU A 302 -26.17 -4.40 20.75
N ALA A 303 -25.02 -5.03 21.02
CA ALA A 303 -23.72 -4.36 21.02
C ALA A 303 -23.33 -3.82 19.64
N SER A 304 -23.69 -4.54 18.57
CA SER A 304 -23.49 -4.11 17.18
C SER A 304 -24.31 -2.86 16.89
N ILE A 305 -25.62 -2.88 17.19
CA ILE A 305 -26.53 -1.74 17.00
C ILE A 305 -26.06 -0.53 17.82
N GLU A 306 -25.64 -0.74 19.07
CA GLU A 306 -25.14 0.32 19.94
C GLU A 306 -23.89 1.00 19.34
N LEU A 307 -22.92 0.20 18.89
CA LEU A 307 -21.69 0.71 18.28
C LEU A 307 -21.97 1.43 16.95
N CYS A 308 -22.80 0.86 16.08
CA CYS A 308 -23.22 1.48 14.83
C CYS A 308 -23.92 2.82 15.07
N THR A 309 -24.82 2.86 16.07
CA THR A 309 -25.53 4.08 16.47
C THR A 309 -24.55 5.14 16.99
N ALA A 310 -23.57 4.75 17.80
CA ALA A 310 -22.56 5.67 18.31
C ALA A 310 -21.72 6.29 17.18
N ILE A 311 -21.36 5.49 16.17
CA ILE A 311 -20.63 5.98 14.99
C ILE A 311 -21.51 6.92 14.15
N SER A 312 -22.77 6.57 13.87
CA SER A 312 -23.69 7.46 13.14
C SER A 312 -23.88 8.80 13.87
N ASN A 313 -23.98 8.77 15.21
CA ASN A 313 -24.12 9.98 16.02
C ASN A 313 -22.86 10.86 16.08
N CYS A 314 -21.74 10.43 15.47
CA CYS A 314 -20.56 11.27 15.33
C CYS A 314 -20.79 12.46 14.38
N GLY A 315 -21.80 12.40 13.50
CA GLY A 315 -22.18 13.53 12.63
C GLY A 315 -21.10 13.91 11.63
N VAL A 316 -20.37 12.92 11.12
CA VAL A 316 -19.26 13.10 10.15
C VAL A 316 -19.66 12.77 8.72
N GLU A 317 -20.95 12.54 8.48
CA GLU A 317 -21.49 12.20 7.17
C GLU A 317 -21.41 13.37 6.21
N MET A 318 -21.25 13.05 4.92
CA MET A 318 -21.22 14.02 3.84
C MET A 318 -22.13 13.52 2.72
N THR A 319 -22.82 14.44 2.07
CA THR A 319 -23.65 14.12 0.90
C THR A 319 -22.84 14.34 -0.36
N ILE A 320 -22.87 13.37 -1.27
CA ILE A 320 -22.14 13.41 -2.54
C ILE A 320 -23.12 13.07 -3.66
N VAL A 321 -23.11 13.88 -4.72
CA VAL A 321 -23.89 13.60 -5.94
C VAL A 321 -22.98 12.94 -6.97
N LEU A 322 -23.10 11.63 -7.10
CA LEU A 322 -22.26 10.83 -7.99
C LEU A 322 -22.97 10.54 -9.31
N PRO A 323 -22.30 10.69 -10.47
CA PRO A 323 -22.80 10.18 -11.73
C PRO A 323 -22.94 8.65 -11.65
N ILE A 324 -24.11 8.11 -12.00
CA ILE A 324 -24.36 6.65 -11.92
C ILE A 324 -23.36 5.84 -12.77
N ARG A 325 -22.87 6.42 -13.87
CA ARG A 325 -21.85 5.84 -14.76
C ARG A 325 -20.53 5.55 -14.03
N LEU A 326 -20.22 6.27 -12.95
CA LEU A 326 -19.02 6.04 -12.14
C LEU A 326 -19.05 4.65 -11.49
N LEU A 327 -20.22 4.17 -11.06
CA LEU A 327 -20.39 2.83 -10.51
C LEU A 327 -20.18 1.76 -11.57
N THR A 328 -20.74 1.97 -12.76
CA THR A 328 -20.53 1.08 -13.91
C THR A 328 -19.05 1.03 -14.31
N PHE A 329 -18.36 2.19 -14.25
CA PHE A 329 -16.93 2.30 -14.50
C PHE A 329 -16.10 1.53 -13.47
N GLU A 330 -16.35 1.72 -12.17
CA GLU A 330 -15.70 0.98 -11.08
C GLU A 330 -15.80 -0.55 -11.29
N ILE A 331 -17.01 -1.04 -11.55
CA ILE A 331 -17.27 -2.47 -11.76
C ILE A 331 -16.51 -2.97 -13.00
N SER A 332 -16.52 -2.20 -14.09
CA SER A 332 -15.84 -2.56 -15.34
C SER A 332 -14.33 -2.69 -15.14
N LEU A 333 -13.70 -1.78 -14.39
CA LEU A 333 -12.28 -1.85 -14.04
C LEU A 333 -11.97 -3.15 -13.27
N GLN A 334 -12.79 -3.48 -12.26
CA GLN A 334 -12.58 -4.68 -11.44
C GLN A 334 -12.73 -5.97 -12.24
N ILE A 335 -13.72 -6.05 -13.14
CA ILE A 335 -13.93 -7.20 -14.02
C ILE A 335 -12.75 -7.39 -14.97
N GLU A 336 -12.30 -6.31 -15.61
CA GLU A 336 -11.22 -6.39 -16.57
C GLU A 336 -9.91 -6.83 -15.91
N ALA A 337 -9.59 -6.25 -14.75
CA ALA A 337 -8.43 -6.66 -13.94
C ALA A 337 -8.50 -8.16 -13.57
N LYS A 338 -9.69 -8.63 -13.14
CA LYS A 338 -9.93 -10.03 -12.79
C LYS A 338 -9.79 -10.98 -13.99
N LYS A 339 -10.33 -10.63 -15.17
CA LYS A 339 -10.18 -11.41 -16.41
C LYS A 339 -8.72 -11.59 -16.78
N LYS A 340 -7.93 -10.52 -16.64
CA LYS A 340 -6.48 -10.53 -16.90
C LYS A 340 -5.65 -11.11 -15.75
N LYS A 341 -6.29 -11.55 -14.66
CA LYS A 341 -5.65 -12.13 -13.47
C LYS A 341 -4.53 -11.26 -12.90
N ARG A 342 -4.73 -9.94 -12.89
CA ARG A 342 -3.78 -8.96 -12.35
C ARG A 342 -4.52 -7.89 -11.55
N SER A 343 -3.78 -7.14 -10.75
CA SER A 343 -4.32 -6.14 -9.83
C SER A 343 -4.29 -4.71 -10.36
N PHE A 344 -3.92 -4.53 -11.63
CA PHE A 344 -3.77 -3.24 -12.26
C PHE A 344 -4.29 -3.25 -13.70
N LEU A 345 -4.50 -2.07 -14.25
CA LEU A 345 -4.79 -1.83 -15.67
C LEU A 345 -3.84 -0.76 -16.20
N THR A 346 -3.61 -0.78 -17.50
CA THR A 346 -2.88 0.27 -18.21
C THR A 346 -3.78 1.45 -18.49
N LYS A 347 -3.20 2.63 -18.73
CA LYS A 347 -3.96 3.84 -19.05
C LYS A 347 -4.82 3.64 -20.31
N GLU A 348 -4.30 2.96 -21.32
CA GLU A 348 -4.98 2.69 -22.57
C GLU A 348 -6.26 1.86 -22.34
N GLU A 349 -6.17 0.79 -21.55
CA GLU A 349 -7.32 -0.05 -21.22
C GLU A 349 -8.36 0.71 -20.41
N VAL A 350 -7.93 1.55 -19.46
CA VAL A 350 -8.86 2.39 -18.68
C VAL A 350 -9.58 3.39 -19.58
N ILE A 351 -8.90 3.97 -20.57
CA ILE A 351 -9.50 4.88 -21.56
C ILE A 351 -10.53 4.15 -22.42
N GLU A 352 -10.22 2.93 -22.89
CA GLU A 352 -11.15 2.12 -23.68
C GLU A 352 -12.42 1.79 -22.88
N ILE A 353 -12.26 1.38 -21.61
CA ILE A 353 -13.39 1.16 -20.71
C ILE A 353 -14.21 2.44 -20.54
N GLY A 354 -13.57 3.57 -20.27
CA GLY A 354 -14.25 4.86 -20.10
C GLY A 354 -15.08 5.26 -21.32
N LYS A 355 -14.49 5.16 -22.52
CA LYS A 355 -15.18 5.43 -23.80
C LYS A 355 -16.39 4.52 -24.01
N SER A 356 -16.29 3.23 -23.67
CA SER A 356 -17.43 2.31 -23.78
C SER A 356 -18.62 2.69 -22.88
N LEU A 357 -18.37 3.52 -21.86
CA LEU A 357 -19.37 4.04 -20.93
C LEU A 357 -19.69 5.52 -21.18
N GLN A 358 -19.31 6.06 -22.34
CA GLN A 358 -19.48 7.47 -22.70
C GLN A 358 -18.85 8.43 -21.68
N LEU A 359 -17.70 8.06 -21.13
CA LEU A 359 -16.76 8.97 -20.48
C LEU A 359 -15.77 9.44 -21.55
N ASP A 360 -16.28 10.21 -22.52
CA ASP A 360 -15.57 10.49 -23.78
C ASP A 360 -14.40 11.46 -23.58
N LYS A 361 -14.50 12.36 -22.60
CA LYS A 361 -13.43 13.27 -22.25
C LYS A 361 -12.47 12.59 -21.29
N LYS A 362 -11.18 12.70 -21.59
CA LYS A 362 -10.11 12.23 -20.71
C LYS A 362 -10.19 12.85 -19.31
N SER A 363 -10.62 14.12 -19.21
CA SER A 363 -10.87 14.80 -17.94
C SER A 363 -11.88 14.04 -17.07
N ASP A 364 -12.94 13.50 -17.66
CA ASP A 364 -14.02 12.85 -16.91
C ASP A 364 -13.53 11.51 -16.33
N ILE A 365 -12.70 10.80 -17.10
CA ILE A 365 -12.00 9.58 -16.64
C ILE A 365 -11.03 9.92 -15.50
N ASP A 366 -10.21 10.97 -15.66
CA ASP A 366 -9.24 11.37 -14.65
C ASP A 366 -9.94 11.79 -13.34
N VAL A 367 -11.07 12.52 -13.42
CA VAL A 367 -11.89 12.89 -12.25
C VAL A 367 -12.50 11.64 -11.59
N ALA A 368 -13.01 10.69 -12.37
CA ALA A 368 -13.55 9.43 -11.83
C ALA A 368 -12.47 8.60 -11.13
N LEU A 369 -11.26 8.48 -11.72
CA LEU A 369 -10.12 7.82 -11.11
C LEU A 369 -9.67 8.52 -9.83
N GLN A 370 -9.64 9.86 -9.84
CA GLN A 370 -9.29 10.66 -8.66
C GLN A 370 -10.30 10.46 -7.53
N TYR A 371 -11.60 10.43 -7.83
CA TYR A 371 -12.63 10.11 -6.85
C TYR A 371 -12.39 8.72 -6.24
N LEU A 372 -12.26 7.68 -7.08
CA LEU A 372 -12.00 6.31 -6.62
C LEU A 372 -10.70 6.21 -5.82
N HIS A 373 -9.69 7.01 -6.15
CA HIS A 373 -8.46 7.11 -5.39
C HIS A 373 -8.67 7.77 -4.01
N ASN A 374 -9.46 8.84 -3.94
CA ASN A 374 -9.70 9.60 -2.72
C ASN A 374 -10.59 8.83 -1.72
N VAL A 375 -11.61 8.12 -2.20
CA VAL A 375 -12.36 7.14 -1.37
C VAL A 375 -11.60 5.83 -1.19
N THR A 376 -10.34 5.84 -1.60
CA THR A 376 -9.37 4.79 -1.43
C THR A 376 -9.63 3.60 -2.39
N ILE A 377 -10.82 3.36 -2.97
CA ILE A 377 -11.19 2.22 -3.88
C ILE A 377 -10.06 1.71 -4.81
N ILE A 378 -9.28 2.61 -5.42
CA ILE A 378 -8.11 2.28 -6.24
C ILE A 378 -6.86 3.06 -5.80
N LEU A 379 -5.68 2.70 -6.31
CA LEU A 379 -4.50 3.57 -6.24
C LEU A 379 -4.15 4.14 -7.62
N TYR A 380 -4.21 5.47 -7.74
CA TYR A 380 -3.92 6.22 -8.95
C TYR A 380 -2.80 7.24 -8.68
N PHE A 381 -1.58 6.94 -9.13
CA PHE A 381 -0.38 7.78 -8.93
C PHE A 381 0.15 8.28 -10.27
N HIS A 382 -0.66 9.03 -11.00
CA HIS A 382 -0.36 9.41 -12.40
C HIS A 382 0.89 10.27 -12.56
N GLU A 383 1.32 10.96 -11.52
CA GLU A 383 2.52 11.81 -11.54
C GLU A 383 3.80 11.00 -11.73
N VAL A 384 3.82 9.76 -11.24
CA VAL A 384 5.02 8.90 -11.23
C VAL A 384 4.83 7.58 -11.96
N LEU A 385 3.59 7.10 -12.07
CA LEU A 385 3.21 5.92 -12.82
C LEU A 385 2.04 6.27 -13.78
N PRO A 386 2.26 7.12 -14.80
CA PRO A 386 1.20 7.64 -15.66
C PRO A 386 0.46 6.57 -16.47
N THR A 387 1.08 5.40 -16.65
CA THR A 387 0.57 4.29 -17.46
C THR A 387 -0.11 3.21 -16.63
N ILE A 388 -0.09 3.27 -15.30
CA ILE A 388 -0.54 2.16 -14.43
C ILE A 388 -1.57 2.65 -13.42
N ILE A 389 -2.70 1.96 -13.38
CA ILE A 389 -3.77 2.20 -12.41
C ILE A 389 -3.96 0.90 -11.61
N PHE A 390 -3.79 0.96 -10.30
CA PHE A 390 -3.95 -0.21 -9.44
C PHE A 390 -5.40 -0.34 -8.98
N VAL A 391 -6.15 -1.21 -9.66
CA VAL A 391 -7.57 -1.46 -9.39
C VAL A 391 -7.77 -2.29 -8.12
N ASP A 392 -6.82 -3.16 -7.78
CA ASP A 392 -6.76 -3.85 -6.49
C ASP A 392 -5.46 -3.45 -5.76
N PRO A 393 -5.55 -2.62 -4.71
CA PRO A 393 -4.38 -2.19 -3.95
C PRO A 393 -3.72 -3.31 -3.12
N LYS A 394 -4.43 -4.43 -2.84
CA LYS A 394 -3.95 -5.51 -1.97
C LYS A 394 -2.54 -6.00 -2.33
N PRO A 395 -2.28 -6.39 -3.59
CA PRO A 395 -1.07 -7.15 -3.87
C PRO A 395 0.20 -6.30 -3.76
N ILE A 396 0.10 -4.98 -3.96
CA ILE A 396 1.20 -4.02 -3.77
C ILE A 396 1.53 -3.88 -2.29
N LEU A 397 0.50 -3.71 -1.47
CA LEU A 397 0.64 -3.58 -0.01
C LEU A 397 1.17 -4.87 0.60
N ASP A 398 0.81 -6.03 0.04
CA ASP A 398 1.35 -7.32 0.44
C ASP A 398 2.85 -7.41 0.12
N VAL A 399 3.33 -6.93 -1.03
CA VAL A 399 4.77 -6.88 -1.34
C VAL A 399 5.52 -6.05 -0.31
N PHE A 400 4.98 -4.89 0.03
CA PHE A 400 5.61 -4.02 1.00
C PHE A 400 5.56 -4.61 2.43
N SER A 401 4.45 -5.26 2.80
CA SER A 401 4.32 -6.00 4.06
C SER A 401 5.36 -7.12 4.17
N ARG A 402 5.61 -7.84 3.07
CA ARG A 402 6.63 -8.90 3.02
C ARG A 402 8.04 -8.35 3.18
N LEU A 403 8.33 -7.17 2.60
CA LEU A 403 9.63 -6.52 2.75
C LEU A 403 9.93 -6.25 4.22
N ILE A 404 8.98 -5.65 4.94
CA ILE A 404 9.12 -5.41 6.38
C ILE A 404 9.13 -6.73 7.17
N ALA A 405 8.28 -7.70 6.83
CA ALA A 405 8.19 -8.95 7.59
C ALA A 405 9.49 -9.79 7.55
N ILE A 406 10.34 -9.62 6.52
CA ILE A 406 11.67 -10.25 6.46
C ILE A 406 12.55 -9.85 7.65
N THR A 407 12.37 -8.65 8.21
CA THR A 407 13.15 -8.19 9.36
C THR A 407 12.69 -8.81 10.68
N TYR A 408 11.46 -9.34 10.75
CA TYR A 408 10.88 -9.89 11.98
C TYR A 408 10.85 -11.42 12.03
N VAL A 409 10.71 -12.10 10.89
CA VAL A 409 10.44 -13.54 10.86
C VAL A 409 11.70 -14.38 10.99
N ASP A 410 11.64 -15.41 11.84
CA ASP A 410 12.75 -16.34 12.09
C ASP A 410 13.27 -17.00 10.79
N HIS A 411 14.57 -17.31 10.75
CA HIS A 411 15.22 -17.86 9.55
C HIS A 411 14.54 -19.13 9.00
N ASN A 412 14.14 -20.06 9.89
CA ASN A 412 13.44 -21.28 9.53
C ASN A 412 12.02 -21.06 8.96
N LYS A 413 11.44 -19.87 9.15
CA LYS A 413 10.08 -19.50 8.70
C LYS A 413 10.08 -18.55 7.50
N LEU A 414 11.24 -18.11 6.99
CA LEU A 414 11.33 -17.17 5.86
C LEU A 414 10.59 -17.66 4.59
N HIS A 415 10.52 -18.97 4.40
CA HIS A 415 9.82 -19.59 3.27
C HIS A 415 8.32 -19.24 3.22
N LEU A 416 7.72 -18.81 4.34
CA LEU A 416 6.33 -18.35 4.42
C LEU A 416 6.12 -16.97 3.78
N ILE A 417 7.19 -16.18 3.61
CA ILE A 417 7.14 -14.79 3.13
C ILE A 417 7.74 -14.66 1.73
N ALA A 418 8.84 -15.37 1.48
CA ALA A 418 9.65 -15.23 0.28
C ALA A 418 10.09 -16.60 -0.25
N ASN A 419 9.88 -16.82 -1.56
CA ASN A 419 10.29 -18.04 -2.23
C ASN A 419 10.90 -17.71 -3.63
N PRO A 420 12.21 -17.91 -3.84
CA PRO A 420 13.19 -18.47 -2.90
C PRO A 420 13.42 -17.57 -1.67
N THR A 421 13.94 -18.14 -0.58
CA THR A 421 14.29 -17.36 0.61
C THR A 421 15.45 -16.39 0.31
N PRO A 422 15.44 -15.15 0.82
CA PRO A 422 16.56 -14.23 0.68
C PRO A 422 17.85 -14.83 1.23
N SER A 423 18.99 -14.46 0.63
CA SER A 423 20.28 -14.89 1.16
C SER A 423 20.53 -14.33 2.57
N PRO A 424 21.37 -15.00 3.40
CA PRO A 424 21.73 -14.48 4.72
C PRO A 424 22.31 -13.07 4.68
N ASP A 425 23.06 -12.73 3.63
CA ASP A 425 23.69 -11.42 3.48
C ASP A 425 22.68 -10.35 3.05
N GLU A 426 21.76 -10.63 2.11
CA GLU A 426 20.67 -9.71 1.77
C GLU A 426 19.78 -9.44 2.98
N ARG A 427 19.48 -10.48 3.77
CA ARG A 427 18.68 -10.34 4.98
C ARG A 427 19.41 -9.50 6.03
N ARG A 428 20.70 -9.77 6.28
CA ARG A 428 21.51 -9.00 7.23
C ARG A 428 21.61 -7.53 6.79
N SER A 429 21.81 -7.29 5.50
CA SER A 429 21.82 -5.95 4.92
C SER A 429 20.52 -5.18 5.19
N LEU A 430 19.37 -5.84 5.04
CA LEU A 430 18.08 -5.22 5.32
C LEU A 430 17.87 -4.96 6.82
N ILE A 431 18.23 -5.89 7.69
CA ILE A 431 18.03 -5.77 9.15
C ILE A 431 18.98 -4.71 9.74
N ASP A 432 20.26 -4.78 9.41
CA ASP A 432 21.30 -3.99 10.08
C ASP A 432 21.42 -2.58 9.48
N PHE A 433 21.11 -2.43 8.19
CA PHE A 433 21.32 -1.17 7.46
C PHE A 433 20.06 -0.63 6.75
N GLY A 434 18.94 -1.36 6.74
CA GLY A 434 17.76 -0.96 5.96
C GLY A 434 17.97 -1.03 4.44
N LEU A 435 19.00 -1.75 3.98
CA LEU A 435 19.40 -1.78 2.56
C LEU A 435 18.91 -3.03 1.85
N PHE A 436 18.28 -2.87 0.69
CA PHE A 436 17.90 -3.96 -0.20
C PHE A 436 18.16 -3.61 -1.68
N LYS A 437 18.34 -4.65 -2.51
CA LYS A 437 18.47 -4.54 -3.97
C LYS A 437 17.13 -4.87 -4.65
N GLU A 438 16.95 -4.42 -5.89
CA GLU A 438 15.74 -4.72 -6.70
C GLU A 438 15.43 -6.22 -6.80
N GLY A 439 16.46 -7.07 -6.78
CA GLY A 439 16.32 -8.53 -6.76
C GLY A 439 15.42 -9.05 -5.64
N LEU A 440 15.45 -8.43 -4.46
CA LEU A 440 14.59 -8.83 -3.35
C LEU A 440 13.12 -8.57 -3.66
N LEU A 441 12.79 -7.44 -4.31
CA LEU A 441 11.43 -7.15 -4.75
C LEU A 441 10.95 -8.21 -5.74
N LYS A 442 11.77 -8.59 -6.72
CA LYS A 442 11.44 -9.65 -7.71
C LYS A 442 10.99 -10.94 -7.04
N VAL A 443 11.62 -11.30 -5.92
CA VAL A 443 11.28 -12.49 -5.13
C VAL A 443 9.95 -12.33 -4.40
N ILE A 444 9.81 -11.29 -3.57
CA ILE A 444 8.62 -11.15 -2.71
C ILE A 444 7.35 -10.73 -3.48
N GLY A 445 7.51 -10.10 -4.64
CA GLY A 445 6.44 -9.66 -5.54
C GLY A 445 6.30 -10.46 -6.82
N LYS A 446 6.88 -11.66 -6.90
CA LYS A 446 6.86 -12.50 -8.11
C LYS A 446 5.47 -12.67 -8.74
N GLN A 447 4.43 -12.68 -7.92
CA GLN A 447 3.03 -12.86 -8.34
C GLN A 447 2.38 -11.62 -8.97
N ILE A 448 2.97 -10.42 -8.81
CA ILE A 448 2.38 -9.17 -9.32
C ILE A 448 3.18 -8.56 -10.47
N PHE A 449 4.47 -8.86 -10.57
CA PHE A 449 5.30 -8.30 -11.62
C PHE A 449 5.07 -9.00 -12.96
N SER A 450 4.98 -8.20 -14.01
CA SER A 450 4.75 -8.62 -15.40
C SER A 450 5.47 -7.68 -16.35
N LYS A 451 5.35 -7.89 -17.67
CA LYS A 451 5.91 -6.98 -18.68
C LYS A 451 5.54 -5.51 -18.42
N ASP A 452 4.28 -5.27 -18.05
CA ASP A 452 3.71 -3.93 -17.90
C ASP A 452 3.99 -3.33 -16.50
N PHE A 453 4.16 -4.18 -15.49
CA PHE A 453 4.50 -3.75 -14.13
C PHE A 453 5.78 -4.42 -13.64
N GLN A 454 6.89 -3.68 -13.70
CA GLN A 454 8.22 -4.16 -13.31
C GLN A 454 8.57 -3.75 -11.87
N PRO A 455 9.54 -4.43 -11.23
CA PRO A 455 10.09 -4.02 -9.94
C PRO A 455 10.60 -2.58 -9.89
N SER A 456 11.12 -2.05 -11.00
CA SER A 456 11.54 -0.65 -11.12
C SER A 456 10.36 0.34 -10.96
N HIS A 457 9.16 -0.03 -11.42
CA HIS A 457 7.95 0.76 -11.17
C HIS A 457 7.59 0.76 -9.68
N MET A 458 7.76 -0.36 -8.98
CA MET A 458 7.60 -0.43 -7.52
C MET A 458 8.62 0.47 -6.80
N ILE A 459 9.90 0.45 -7.20
CA ILE A 459 10.92 1.33 -6.64
C ILE A 459 10.54 2.80 -6.85
N THR A 460 10.06 3.15 -8.05
CA THR A 460 9.61 4.51 -8.38
C THR A 460 8.46 4.94 -7.47
N LEU A 461 7.46 4.08 -7.28
CA LEU A 461 6.34 4.34 -6.36
C LEU A 461 6.82 4.51 -4.92
N LEU A 462 7.63 3.59 -4.40
CA LEU A 462 8.12 3.65 -3.01
C LEU A 462 8.98 4.89 -2.76
N ARG A 463 9.74 5.37 -3.75
CA ARG A 463 10.49 6.62 -3.66
C ARG A 463 9.59 7.84 -3.65
N HIS A 464 8.56 7.86 -4.51
CA HIS A 464 7.57 8.94 -4.54
C HIS A 464 6.81 9.04 -3.21
N LEU A 465 6.49 7.90 -2.62
CA LEU A 465 5.85 7.82 -1.30
C LEU A 465 6.82 8.08 -0.14
N HIS A 466 8.08 8.44 -0.41
CA HIS A 466 9.13 8.67 0.59
C HIS A 466 9.38 7.50 1.56
N ILE A 467 9.07 6.27 1.12
CA ILE A 467 9.29 5.05 1.90
C ILE A 467 10.74 4.60 1.81
N ILE A 468 11.36 4.80 0.64
CA ILE A 468 12.75 4.43 0.38
C ILE A 468 13.50 5.60 -0.27
N ALA A 469 14.82 5.63 -0.04
CA ALA A 469 15.73 6.53 -0.73
C ALA A 469 16.74 5.74 -1.56
N LYS A 470 17.17 6.30 -2.69
CA LYS A 470 18.28 5.75 -3.46
C LYS A 470 19.57 6.05 -2.69
N VAL A 471 20.34 5.02 -2.37
CA VAL A 471 21.67 5.18 -1.81
C VAL A 471 22.66 5.23 -2.96
N GLU A 472 23.16 6.42 -3.26
CA GLU A 472 24.27 6.62 -4.19
C GLU A 472 25.59 6.45 -3.41
N ASN A 473 26.58 5.76 -3.99
CA ASN A 473 27.94 5.59 -3.43
C ASN A 473 28.20 4.45 -2.43
N ARG A 474 27.43 3.35 -2.46
CA ARG A 474 28.06 2.04 -2.19
C ARG A 474 28.45 1.43 -3.54
N LYS A 475 29.65 1.76 -4.03
CA LYS A 475 30.44 0.70 -4.70
C LYS A 475 30.42 -0.46 -3.71
N GLU A 476 30.15 -1.71 -4.13
CA GLU A 476 30.29 -2.86 -3.22
C GLU A 476 31.61 -2.68 -2.48
N GLY A 477 31.53 -2.41 -1.18
CA GLY A 477 32.68 -1.88 -0.46
C GLY A 477 33.80 -2.88 -0.64
N THR A 478 35.02 -2.43 -0.92
CA THR A 478 36.21 -3.29 -1.07
C THR A 478 36.28 -4.38 0.02
N SER A 479 35.78 -4.05 1.21
CA SER A 479 35.51 -4.95 2.34
C SER A 479 34.50 -6.08 2.09
N GLU A 480 33.32 -5.80 1.53
CA GLU A 480 32.30 -6.80 1.19
C GLU A 480 32.79 -7.73 0.07
N LEU A 481 33.53 -7.16 -0.90
CA LEU A 481 34.11 -7.93 -1.98
C LEU A 481 35.17 -8.93 -1.47
N PHE A 482 36.09 -8.48 -0.62
CA PHE A 482 37.05 -9.35 0.06
C PHE A 482 36.35 -10.40 0.93
N ARG A 483 35.27 -10.02 1.64
CA ARG A 483 34.50 -10.95 2.47
C ARG A 483 33.93 -12.09 1.65
N SER A 484 33.45 -11.83 0.44
CA SER A 484 32.83 -12.84 -0.44
C SER A 484 33.80 -13.97 -0.83
N VAL A 485 35.10 -13.70 -0.89
CA VAL A 485 36.13 -14.69 -1.26
C VAL A 485 36.92 -15.25 -0.08
N SER A 486 36.79 -14.65 1.11
CA SER A 486 37.58 -14.93 2.32
C SER A 486 37.70 -16.43 2.65
N ALA A 487 36.60 -17.18 2.60
CA ALA A 487 36.59 -18.61 2.90
C ALA A 487 37.35 -19.47 1.87
N ARG A 488 37.30 -19.08 0.59
CA ARG A 488 38.07 -19.73 -0.48
C ARG A 488 39.55 -19.38 -0.35
N LEU A 489 39.84 -18.10 -0.10
CA LEU A 489 41.19 -17.60 0.08
C LEU A 489 41.89 -18.26 1.28
N ALA A 490 41.23 -18.36 2.43
CA ALA A 490 41.79 -19.04 3.61
C ALA A 490 42.14 -20.51 3.34
N ARG A 491 41.32 -21.21 2.54
CA ARG A 491 41.59 -22.59 2.15
C ARG A 491 42.83 -22.69 1.25
N SER A 492 42.96 -21.80 0.27
CA SER A 492 44.14 -21.74 -0.62
C SER A 492 45.42 -21.32 0.11
N ILE A 493 45.33 -20.40 1.07
CA ILE A 493 46.48 -19.96 1.88
C ILE A 493 46.99 -21.08 2.79
N SER A 494 46.12 -22.00 3.24
CA SER A 494 46.51 -23.04 4.19
C SER A 494 47.66 -23.94 3.72
N SER A 495 47.90 -24.08 2.41
CA SER A 495 49.01 -24.88 1.87
C SER A 495 50.34 -24.11 1.76
N CYS A 496 50.32 -22.78 1.85
CA CYS A 496 51.47 -21.90 1.65
C CYS A 496 51.53 -20.76 2.69
N LEU A 497 50.97 -21.01 3.89
CA LEU A 497 50.73 -20.01 4.93
C LEU A 497 51.98 -19.23 5.30
N THR A 498 53.11 -19.93 5.45
CA THR A 498 54.43 -19.35 5.77
C THR A 498 54.83 -18.29 4.75
N THR A 499 54.79 -18.63 3.46
CA THR A 499 55.15 -17.72 2.36
C THR A 499 54.21 -16.52 2.28
N VAL A 500 52.90 -16.77 2.39
CA VAL A 500 51.88 -15.72 2.39
C VAL A 500 52.11 -14.75 3.55
N SER A 501 52.37 -15.28 4.75
CA SER A 501 52.59 -14.46 5.94
C SER A 501 53.88 -13.62 5.83
N MET A 502 54.96 -14.19 5.29
CA MET A 502 56.21 -13.46 5.03
C MET A 502 55.99 -12.30 4.04
N ASN A 503 55.29 -12.54 2.92
CA ASN A 503 55.04 -11.50 1.91
C ASN A 503 54.17 -10.37 2.44
N LEU A 504 53.12 -10.68 3.21
CA LEU A 504 52.25 -9.68 3.83
C LEU A 504 53.00 -8.87 4.90
N ASN A 505 53.84 -9.53 5.71
CA ASN A 505 54.61 -8.85 6.76
C ASN A 505 55.72 -7.96 6.18
N ALA A 506 56.41 -8.41 5.13
CA ALA A 506 57.46 -7.64 4.45
C ALA A 506 56.94 -6.30 3.91
N ARG A 507 55.66 -6.23 3.57
CA ARG A 507 54.97 -5.01 3.12
C ARG A 507 54.22 -4.27 4.24
N SER A 508 54.38 -4.68 5.50
CA SER A 508 53.69 -4.10 6.67
C SER A 508 52.15 -4.14 6.59
N LEU A 509 51.60 -5.09 5.83
CA LEU A 509 50.16 -5.27 5.65
C LEU A 509 49.51 -6.02 6.82
N ILE A 510 50.31 -6.77 7.58
CA ILE A 510 49.91 -7.40 8.84
C ILE A 510 50.85 -6.97 9.97
N ALA A 511 50.39 -7.11 11.22
CA ALA A 511 51.22 -6.83 12.39
C ALA A 511 52.28 -7.91 12.59
N GLN A 512 53.44 -7.52 13.14
CA GLN A 512 54.56 -8.44 13.39
C GLN A 512 54.15 -9.58 14.34
N GLU A 513 53.31 -9.29 15.35
CA GLU A 513 52.82 -10.31 16.28
C GLU A 513 51.97 -11.37 15.57
N LEU A 514 51.17 -10.95 14.59
CA LEU A 514 50.36 -11.88 13.80
C LEU A 514 51.24 -12.72 12.88
N HIS A 515 52.27 -12.13 12.27
CA HIS A 515 53.26 -12.88 11.49
C HIS A 515 53.95 -13.95 12.33
N ASP A 516 54.44 -13.58 13.52
CA ASP A 516 55.10 -14.50 14.44
C ASP A 516 54.16 -15.64 14.89
N GLU A 517 52.86 -15.36 15.08
CA GLU A 517 51.85 -16.39 15.35
C GLU A 517 51.66 -17.36 14.16
N MET A 518 51.67 -16.86 12.91
CA MET A 518 51.52 -17.72 11.74
C MET A 518 52.71 -18.68 11.59
N ILE A 519 53.93 -18.19 11.82
CA ILE A 519 55.17 -18.96 11.66
C ILE A 519 55.40 -19.90 12.86
N ASN A 520 55.31 -19.39 14.09
CA ASN A 520 55.74 -20.09 15.31
C ASN A 520 54.59 -20.60 16.19
N GLY A 521 53.34 -20.27 15.85
CA GLY A 521 52.18 -20.67 16.64
C GLY A 521 51.95 -22.19 16.67
N ARG A 522 51.39 -22.69 17.77
CA ARG A 522 51.12 -24.14 17.98
C ARG A 522 49.91 -24.69 17.21
N ASP A 523 49.13 -23.84 16.58
CA ASP A 523 47.98 -24.24 15.76
C ASP A 523 48.39 -24.83 14.40
N ILE A 524 47.50 -25.63 13.81
CA ILE A 524 47.66 -26.12 12.43
C ILE A 524 47.28 -25.04 11.40
N ASP A 525 47.86 -25.11 10.20
CA ASP A 525 47.71 -24.09 9.16
C ASP A 525 46.25 -23.85 8.75
N SER A 526 45.41 -24.89 8.78
CA SER A 526 43.98 -24.77 8.48
C SER A 526 43.18 -23.98 9.51
N LYS A 527 43.72 -23.76 10.71
CA LYS A 527 43.18 -22.85 11.73
C LYS A 527 43.82 -21.47 11.68
N LYS A 528 45.11 -21.40 11.33
CA LYS A 528 45.86 -20.14 11.23
C LYS A 528 45.47 -19.33 10.00
N ALA A 529 45.28 -19.96 8.84
CA ALA A 529 44.93 -19.24 7.60
C ALA A 529 43.62 -18.45 7.69
N PRO A 530 42.52 -18.97 8.28
CA PRO A 530 41.32 -18.17 8.56
C PRO A 530 41.59 -16.99 9.51
N LYS A 531 42.43 -17.15 10.54
CA LYS A 531 42.80 -16.05 11.45
C LYS A 531 43.51 -14.93 10.68
N LEU A 532 44.46 -15.28 9.81
CA LEU A 532 45.16 -14.32 8.96
C LEU A 532 44.20 -13.55 8.04
N VAL A 533 43.30 -14.26 7.34
CA VAL A 533 42.30 -13.62 6.46
C VAL A 533 41.35 -12.72 7.25
N ASN A 534 40.93 -13.12 8.46
CA ASN A 534 40.09 -12.30 9.32
C ASN A 534 40.79 -11.03 9.80
N ALA A 535 42.11 -11.09 10.06
CA ALA A 535 42.88 -9.90 10.41
C ALA A 535 42.97 -8.91 9.23
N ILE A 536 43.18 -9.42 8.01
CA ILE A 536 43.14 -8.59 6.79
C ILE A 536 41.77 -7.95 6.63
N GLN A 537 40.69 -8.72 6.78
CA GLN A 537 39.32 -8.21 6.72
C GLN A 537 39.05 -7.13 7.79
N SER A 538 39.54 -7.34 9.01
CA SER A 538 39.35 -6.40 10.12
C SER A 538 40.09 -5.09 9.86
N ARG A 539 41.31 -5.15 9.34
CA ARG A 539 42.08 -3.97 8.94
C ARG A 539 41.41 -3.25 7.76
N LEU A 540 40.96 -4.00 6.75
CA LEU A 540 40.22 -3.45 5.61
C LEU A 540 38.92 -2.72 6.03
N ASN A 541 38.27 -3.15 7.12
CA ASN A 541 37.10 -2.46 7.66
C ASN A 541 37.45 -1.16 8.41
N ALA A 542 38.68 -1.08 8.94
CA ALA A 542 39.14 0.04 9.77
C ALA A 542 40.04 1.02 9.00
N ASP A 543 40.49 0.68 7.79
CA ASP A 543 41.40 1.48 6.99
C ASP A 543 40.71 2.72 6.40
N THR A 544 41.42 3.85 6.41
CA THR A 544 40.95 5.11 5.82
C THR A 544 40.90 5.09 4.29
N ASN A 545 41.64 4.19 3.65
CA ASN A 545 41.63 3.94 2.21
C ASN A 545 41.65 2.43 1.90
N PRO A 546 40.49 1.75 2.04
CA PRO A 546 40.40 0.30 1.92
C PRO A 546 40.74 -0.21 0.51
N GLU A 547 40.54 0.60 -0.53
CA GLU A 547 40.86 0.25 -1.91
C GLU A 547 42.37 0.14 -2.13
N SER A 548 43.14 1.13 -1.65
CA SER A 548 44.61 1.09 -1.70
C SER A 548 45.16 -0.09 -0.90
N TYR A 549 44.64 -0.29 0.32
CA TYR A 549 45.07 -1.41 1.16
C TYR A 549 44.75 -2.77 0.52
N LEU A 550 43.56 -2.95 -0.07
CA LEU A 550 43.24 -4.21 -0.76
C LEU A 550 44.16 -4.42 -1.97
N ASN A 551 44.43 -3.40 -2.78
CA ASN A 551 45.32 -3.51 -3.93
C ASN A 551 46.74 -3.95 -3.52
N GLU A 552 47.25 -3.44 -2.41
CA GLU A 552 48.55 -3.87 -1.87
C GLU A 552 48.52 -5.32 -1.37
N VAL A 553 47.44 -5.74 -0.70
CA VAL A 553 47.21 -7.14 -0.29
C VAL A 553 47.13 -8.06 -1.51
N CYS A 554 46.36 -7.69 -2.54
CA CYS A 554 46.22 -8.43 -3.78
C CYS A 554 47.58 -8.60 -4.48
N SER A 555 48.38 -7.53 -4.55
CA SER A 555 49.74 -7.59 -5.08
C SER A 555 50.64 -8.53 -4.26
N ALA A 556 50.60 -8.44 -2.93
CA ALA A 556 51.39 -9.32 -2.05
C ALA A 556 51.02 -10.80 -2.17
N LEU A 557 49.74 -11.09 -2.37
CA LEU A 557 49.22 -12.45 -2.57
C LEU A 557 49.59 -13.03 -3.94
N LYS A 558 49.64 -12.19 -4.99
CA LYS A 558 50.10 -12.61 -6.32
C LYS A 558 51.58 -12.98 -6.34
N ASP A 559 52.41 -12.27 -5.59
CA ASP A 559 53.84 -12.56 -5.47
C ASP A 559 54.16 -13.94 -4.88
N VAL A 560 53.18 -14.60 -4.24
CA VAL A 560 53.31 -15.98 -3.76
C VAL A 560 53.42 -16.97 -4.93
N GLY A 561 52.84 -16.64 -6.10
CA GLY A 561 52.92 -17.45 -7.32
C GLY A 561 52.04 -18.70 -7.34
N GLU A 562 51.19 -18.89 -6.34
CA GLU A 562 50.26 -20.02 -6.26
C GLU A 562 49.02 -19.77 -7.12
N GLU A 563 48.76 -20.65 -8.09
CA GLU A 563 47.64 -20.54 -9.05
C GLU A 563 46.27 -20.38 -8.36
N PRO A 564 45.93 -21.18 -7.32
CA PRO A 564 44.63 -21.04 -6.64
C PRO A 564 44.44 -19.72 -5.90
N ILE A 565 45.54 -19.05 -5.49
CA ILE A 565 45.49 -17.73 -4.83
C ILE A 565 45.36 -16.65 -5.90
N THR A 566 46.17 -16.74 -6.95
CA THR A 566 46.19 -15.78 -8.06
C THR A 566 44.83 -15.69 -8.74
N ASP A 567 44.16 -16.82 -8.96
CA ASP A 567 42.81 -16.85 -9.54
C ASP A 567 41.76 -16.14 -8.67
N ILE A 568 41.82 -16.33 -7.34
CA ILE A 568 40.91 -15.66 -6.41
C ILE A 568 41.17 -14.16 -6.39
N VAL A 569 42.44 -13.75 -6.40
CA VAL A 569 42.83 -12.33 -6.44
C VAL A 569 42.40 -11.67 -7.75
N ASN A 570 42.56 -12.34 -8.89
CA ASN A 570 42.11 -11.82 -10.18
C ASN A 570 40.58 -11.64 -10.25
N GLN A 571 39.80 -12.46 -9.53
CA GLN A 571 38.35 -12.26 -9.38
C GLN A 571 38.04 -10.98 -8.59
N LEU A 572 38.80 -10.68 -7.53
CA LEU A 572 38.65 -9.45 -6.74
C LEU A 572 38.95 -8.19 -7.56
N GLU A 573 39.94 -8.21 -8.45
CA GLU A 573 40.29 -7.02 -9.24
C GLU A 573 39.29 -6.77 -10.39
N LYS A 574 38.79 -7.83 -11.04
CA LYS A 574 37.78 -7.71 -12.10
C LYS A 574 36.45 -7.15 -11.58
N SER A 575 36.06 -7.53 -10.37
CA SER A 575 34.83 -7.06 -9.73
C SER A 575 34.92 -5.65 -9.14
N ALA A 576 36.12 -5.06 -9.10
CA ALA A 576 36.34 -3.66 -8.69
C ALA A 576 36.35 -2.67 -9.86
N THR A 577 36.39 -3.17 -11.11
CA THR A 577 36.48 -2.35 -12.35
C THR A 577 35.18 -2.28 -13.16
N ASP A 578 34.18 -3.11 -12.82
CA ASP A 578 32.78 -3.02 -13.27
C ASP A 578 31.92 -2.27 -12.25
#